data_AF-A0AA51QY11-F1
#
_entry.id   AF-A0AA51QY11-F1
#
_cell.length_a   1.000
_cell.length_b   1.000
_cell.length_c   1.000
_cell.angle_alpha   90.00
_cell.angle_beta   90.00
_cell.angle_gamma   90.00
#
_symmetry.space_group_name_H-M   'P 1'
#
loop_
_entity.id
_entity.type
_entity.pdbx_description
1 polymer ?
#
loop_
_entity_poly.entity_id
_entity_poly.type
_entity_poly.pdbx_seq_one_letter_code
_entity_poly.pdbx_strand_id
1 'polypeptide(L)'
;MPQTTAADNRAIVKAKIQEMNNLAKDADTKMREALQARNQASANLWRERRDNYNAESKRLTDWLNAPPVVAPSMTPEEIRKRLNELPYKIQYANKMLTEYQRVNNAAKINEWARELQNLEAEQTRLLAMNVGAAPVPTTPARPVPAPVPIPPAPTPAPTPPASSGNDFIITVADTFNTSGNQDYAHNAILKELLEGKYSAAKIPATDSKAAAYKIIRDNNSAPLYWIRNQTQAQDLYNRLPLISDAEKRRFPRLNLNGRRMGQAFFIRDFMQINSQGNLTIGDLVAVDDTVYSSFAQDFDKLVNNINAYQQQRGRTHRVFPFLRMAHRDAFQLIPDRTADGIDRFGGAVMSNVSVSGNLLYSDGALQGIFASDGAFRNLHIRNNHLQIGGQHTISINGMLSGSIMGNTDIQNQPLAADKIALYPLRLGGGANIYVIGFKNKSSLSPTDGRYYQYDVILGVPPACDFRRQVQARGRCYREVDMLELHTLLKRQNPQTPAQWQALMDTLVQQGFAQAA
;
A
#
# COMPACT_ATOMS: atom_id res chain seq x y z
N MET A 1 -14.51 7.51 -33.46
CA MET A 1 -14.01 6.68 -32.35
C MET A 1 -15.19 6.35 -31.44
N PRO A 2 -15.43 5.09 -31.03
CA PRO A 2 -16.65 4.74 -30.32
C PRO A 2 -16.59 5.25 -28.86
N GLN A 3 -17.64 5.97 -28.45
CA GLN A 3 -17.90 6.47 -27.08
C GLN A 3 -18.32 5.33 -26.13
N THR A 4 -17.56 4.24 -26.02
CA THR A 4 -18.02 3.02 -25.33
C THR A 4 -17.79 2.99 -23.81
N THR A 5 -16.97 3.86 -23.20
CA THR A 5 -16.54 3.65 -21.81
C THR A 5 -17.54 4.06 -20.71
N ALA A 6 -18.36 5.10 -20.94
CA ALA A 6 -19.26 5.60 -19.90
C ALA A 6 -20.55 4.78 -19.75
N ALA A 7 -21.06 4.22 -20.84
CA ALA A 7 -22.27 3.40 -20.86
C ALA A 7 -22.03 2.03 -20.19
N ASP A 8 -20.90 1.39 -20.50
CA ASP A 8 -20.51 0.09 -19.95
C ASP A 8 -20.32 0.15 -18.43
N ASN A 9 -19.72 1.22 -17.91
CA ASN A 9 -19.51 1.40 -16.47
C ASN A 9 -20.84 1.60 -15.70
N ARG A 10 -21.83 2.30 -16.27
CA ARG A 10 -23.14 2.47 -15.63
C ARG A 10 -23.92 1.15 -15.55
N ALA A 11 -23.79 0.28 -16.54
CA ALA A 11 -24.41 -1.05 -16.51
C ALA A 11 -23.85 -1.91 -15.37
N ILE A 12 -22.52 -1.89 -15.19
CA ILE A 12 -21.84 -2.57 -14.07
C ILE A 12 -22.36 -2.06 -12.72
N VAL A 13 -22.48 -0.74 -12.55
CA VAL A 13 -22.99 -0.15 -11.31
C VAL A 13 -24.44 -0.55 -11.05
N LYS A 14 -25.31 -0.58 -12.07
CA LYS A 14 -26.70 -1.07 -11.92
C LYS A 14 -26.74 -2.54 -11.46
N ALA A 15 -25.90 -3.40 -12.03
CA ALA A 15 -25.81 -4.80 -11.58
C ALA A 15 -25.37 -4.88 -10.11
N LYS A 16 -24.42 -4.03 -9.69
CA LYS A 16 -23.96 -3.99 -8.30
C LYS A 16 -25.03 -3.51 -7.33
N ILE A 17 -25.84 -2.52 -7.71
CA ILE A 17 -27.00 -2.08 -6.91
C ILE A 17 -27.98 -3.25 -6.69
N GLN A 18 -28.29 -4.01 -7.74
CA GLN A 18 -29.16 -5.17 -7.62
C GLN A 18 -28.57 -6.25 -6.70
N GLU A 19 -27.27 -6.52 -6.80
CA GLU A 19 -26.55 -7.43 -5.90
C GLU A 19 -26.68 -6.98 -4.44
N MET A 20 -26.43 -5.69 -4.15
CA MET A 20 -26.54 -5.16 -2.78
C MET A 20 -27.97 -5.28 -2.23
N ASN A 21 -28.99 -5.01 -3.04
CA ASN A 21 -30.38 -5.18 -2.65
C ASN A 21 -30.74 -6.65 -2.35
N ASN A 22 -30.21 -7.60 -3.11
CA ASN A 22 -30.40 -9.03 -2.84
C ASN A 22 -29.71 -9.45 -1.54
N LEU A 23 -28.47 -9.00 -1.31
CA LEU A 23 -27.73 -9.28 -0.07
C LEU A 23 -28.41 -8.65 1.16
N ALA A 24 -29.00 -7.47 1.04
CA ALA A 24 -29.77 -6.85 2.11
C ALA A 24 -31.00 -7.71 2.50
N LYS A 25 -31.71 -8.29 1.53
CA LYS A 25 -32.84 -9.19 1.78
C LYS A 25 -32.41 -10.50 2.46
N ASP A 26 -31.31 -11.09 2.01
CA ASP A 26 -30.75 -12.29 2.64
C ASP A 26 -30.31 -12.00 4.09
N ALA A 27 -29.58 -10.90 4.31
CA ALA A 27 -29.17 -10.48 5.64
C ALA A 27 -30.36 -10.23 6.58
N ASP A 28 -31.46 -9.64 6.09
CA ASP A 28 -32.68 -9.47 6.87
C ASP A 28 -33.35 -10.82 7.23
N THR A 29 -33.31 -11.78 6.31
CA THR A 29 -33.80 -13.15 6.56
C THR A 29 -32.96 -13.83 7.64
N LYS A 30 -31.63 -13.77 7.52
CA LYS A 30 -30.68 -14.33 8.51
C LYS A 30 -30.78 -13.65 9.88
N MET A 31 -31.03 -12.34 9.91
CA MET A 31 -31.31 -11.61 11.14
C MET A 31 -32.56 -12.17 11.83
N ARG A 32 -33.64 -12.39 11.08
CA ARG A 32 -34.89 -12.96 11.61
C ARG A 32 -34.71 -14.39 12.13
N GLU A 33 -33.99 -15.24 11.40
CA GLU A 33 -33.62 -16.60 11.84
C GLU A 33 -32.83 -16.56 13.16
N ALA A 34 -31.84 -15.66 13.27
CA ALA A 34 -31.05 -15.50 14.50
C ALA A 34 -31.90 -15.03 15.70
N LEU A 35 -32.85 -14.12 15.48
CA LEU A 35 -33.79 -13.67 16.51
C LEU A 35 -34.71 -14.81 16.97
N GLN A 36 -35.21 -15.64 16.04
CA GLN A 36 -36.01 -16.83 16.37
C GLN A 36 -35.21 -17.85 17.21
N ALA A 37 -33.93 -18.02 16.90
CA ALA A 37 -32.99 -18.83 17.67
C ALA A 37 -32.53 -18.17 19.00
N ARG A 38 -33.06 -16.99 19.35
CA ARG A 38 -32.67 -16.19 20.52
C ARG A 38 -31.16 -15.85 20.57
N ASN A 39 -30.50 -15.78 19.41
CA ASN A 39 -29.10 -15.41 19.30
C ASN A 39 -28.96 -13.92 18.94
N GLN A 40 -28.98 -13.08 19.98
CA GLN A 40 -28.93 -11.62 19.83
C GLN A 40 -27.65 -11.11 19.15
N ALA A 41 -26.51 -11.76 19.41
CA ALA A 41 -25.23 -11.37 18.84
C ALA A 41 -25.23 -11.56 17.32
N SER A 42 -25.68 -12.72 16.83
CA SER A 42 -25.83 -12.97 15.40
C SER A 42 -26.88 -12.05 14.77
N ALA A 43 -27.99 -11.78 15.45
CA ALA A 43 -28.99 -10.84 14.96
C ALA A 43 -28.42 -9.42 14.78
N ASN A 44 -27.64 -8.93 15.74
CA ASN A 44 -26.99 -7.62 15.64
C ASN A 44 -25.98 -7.57 14.48
N LEU A 45 -25.20 -8.63 14.28
CA LEU A 45 -24.29 -8.76 13.14
C LEU A 45 -25.02 -8.71 11.81
N TRP A 46 -26.12 -9.47 11.66
CA TRP A 46 -26.92 -9.48 10.43
C TRP A 46 -27.65 -8.16 10.18
N ARG A 47 -28.08 -7.47 11.25
CA ARG A 47 -28.61 -6.10 11.14
C ARG A 47 -27.58 -5.14 10.59
N GLU A 48 -26.36 -5.14 11.15
CA GLU A 48 -25.26 -4.31 10.65
C GLU A 48 -24.96 -4.62 9.18
N ARG A 49 -24.95 -5.91 8.79
CA ARG A 49 -24.79 -6.33 7.39
C ARG A 49 -25.84 -5.72 6.47
N ARG A 50 -27.13 -5.88 6.82
CA ARG A 50 -28.25 -5.32 6.07
C ARG A 50 -28.14 -3.80 5.93
N ASP A 51 -27.88 -3.10 7.02
CA ASP A 51 -27.81 -1.65 7.04
C ASP A 51 -26.64 -1.14 6.19
N ASN A 52 -25.49 -1.84 6.21
CA ASN A 52 -24.35 -1.57 5.32
C ASN A 52 -24.69 -1.80 3.83
N TYR A 53 -25.38 -2.89 3.50
CA TYR A 53 -25.80 -3.15 2.11
C TYR A 53 -26.77 -2.10 1.60
N ASN A 54 -27.72 -1.66 2.44
CA ASN A 54 -28.64 -0.58 2.11
C ASN A 54 -27.91 0.76 1.92
N ALA A 55 -26.95 1.08 2.78
CA ALA A 55 -26.15 2.30 2.66
C ALA A 55 -25.32 2.31 1.35
N GLU A 56 -24.70 1.19 1.00
CA GLU A 56 -23.94 1.07 -0.25
C GLU A 56 -24.83 1.12 -1.49
N SER A 57 -25.98 0.44 -1.47
CA SER A 57 -27.00 0.51 -2.54
C SER A 57 -27.45 1.96 -2.77
N LYS A 58 -27.73 2.70 -1.69
CA LYS A 58 -28.06 4.12 -1.75
C LYS A 58 -26.91 4.93 -2.35
N ARG A 59 -25.67 4.75 -1.88
CA ARG A 59 -24.49 5.47 -2.40
C ARG A 59 -24.29 5.27 -3.89
N LEU A 60 -24.42 4.03 -4.37
CA LEU A 60 -24.29 3.69 -5.79
C LEU A 60 -25.43 4.28 -6.63
N THR A 61 -26.64 4.32 -6.07
CA THR A 61 -27.80 4.96 -6.71
C THR A 61 -27.59 6.48 -6.82
N ASP A 62 -27.11 7.12 -5.75
CA ASP A 62 -26.77 8.54 -5.74
C ASP A 62 -25.68 8.84 -6.78
N TRP A 63 -24.65 7.99 -6.89
CA TRP A 63 -23.61 8.10 -7.92
C TRP A 63 -24.17 7.98 -9.34
N LEU A 64 -25.07 7.02 -9.57
CA LEU A 64 -25.67 6.79 -10.89
C LEU A 64 -26.50 7.99 -11.36
N ASN A 65 -27.07 8.75 -10.42
CA ASN A 65 -27.90 9.91 -10.66
C ASN A 65 -27.10 11.23 -10.70
N ALA A 66 -25.82 11.23 -10.31
CA ALA A 66 -25.01 12.44 -10.32
C ALA A 66 -24.70 12.91 -11.77
N PRO A 67 -24.77 14.22 -12.05
CA PRO A 67 -24.38 14.76 -13.35
C PRO A 67 -22.87 14.60 -13.59
N PRO A 68 -22.41 14.56 -14.86
CA PRO A 68 -20.99 14.45 -15.16
C PRO A 68 -20.22 15.64 -14.60
N VAL A 69 -19.19 15.39 -13.78
CA VAL A 69 -18.34 16.44 -13.23
C VAL A 69 -17.52 17.08 -14.34
N VAL A 70 -17.76 18.37 -14.63
CA VAL A 70 -16.90 19.18 -15.48
C VAL A 70 -15.61 19.46 -14.70
N ALA A 71 -14.45 19.04 -15.23
CA ALA A 71 -13.18 19.21 -14.54
C ALA A 71 -12.83 20.71 -14.41
N PRO A 72 -12.36 21.18 -13.24
CA PRO A 72 -11.94 22.56 -13.04
C PRO A 72 -10.71 22.90 -13.90
N SER A 73 -10.59 24.16 -14.34
CA SER A 73 -9.43 24.67 -15.09
C SER A 73 -8.18 24.76 -14.21
N MET A 74 -7.02 24.32 -14.73
CA MET A 74 -5.72 24.42 -14.06
C MET A 74 -5.20 25.88 -14.04
N THR A 75 -4.49 26.28 -12.98
CA THR A 75 -3.77 27.57 -12.95
C THR A 75 -2.43 27.49 -13.71
N PRO A 76 -1.83 28.62 -14.12
CA PRO A 76 -0.53 28.63 -14.78
C PRO A 76 0.60 27.95 -13.99
N GLU A 77 0.65 28.13 -12.66
CA GLU A 77 1.60 27.45 -11.77
C GLU A 77 1.42 25.93 -11.79
N GLU A 78 0.16 25.46 -11.79
CA GLU A 78 -0.15 24.03 -11.87
C GLU A 78 0.23 23.43 -13.22
N ILE A 79 -0.02 24.18 -14.31
CA ILE A 79 0.41 23.79 -15.66
C ILE A 79 1.94 23.65 -15.69
N ARG A 80 2.68 24.61 -15.15
CA ARG A 80 4.15 24.59 -15.11
C ARG A 80 4.69 23.43 -14.28
N LYS A 81 4.14 23.21 -13.07
CA LYS A 81 4.51 22.07 -12.23
C LYS A 81 4.27 20.76 -12.97
N ARG A 82 3.11 20.62 -13.60
CA ARG A 82 2.73 19.41 -14.34
C ARG A 82 3.61 19.17 -15.57
N LEU A 83 3.96 20.22 -16.32
CA LEU A 83 4.90 20.14 -17.44
C LEU A 83 6.31 19.72 -17.01
N ASN A 84 6.74 20.06 -15.79
CA ASN A 84 8.02 19.59 -15.25
C ASN A 84 7.99 18.10 -14.85
N GLU A 85 6.82 17.57 -14.45
CA GLU A 85 6.66 16.16 -14.07
C GLU A 85 6.48 15.23 -15.29
N LEU A 86 5.77 15.71 -16.32
CA LEU A 86 5.34 14.90 -17.46
C LEU A 86 6.46 14.19 -18.22
N PRO A 87 7.63 14.81 -18.53
CA PRO A 87 8.73 14.13 -19.20
C PRO A 87 9.17 12.86 -18.45
N TYR A 88 9.22 12.92 -17.12
CA TYR A 88 9.55 11.76 -16.31
C TYR A 88 8.41 10.73 -16.33
N LYS A 89 7.14 11.16 -16.22
CA LYS A 89 5.99 10.25 -16.32
C LYS A 89 5.96 9.50 -17.66
N ILE A 90 6.27 10.18 -18.75
CA ILE A 90 6.35 9.61 -20.11
C ILE A 90 7.52 8.62 -20.19
N GLN A 91 8.72 9.00 -19.73
CA GLN A 91 9.87 8.10 -19.69
C GLN A 91 9.58 6.84 -18.84
N TYR A 92 8.88 7.04 -17.74
CA TYR A 92 8.47 5.97 -16.84
C TYR A 92 7.43 5.03 -17.46
N ALA A 93 6.37 5.56 -18.07
CA ALA A 93 5.35 4.77 -18.75
C ALA A 93 5.98 3.92 -19.86
N ASN A 94 6.94 4.47 -20.61
CA ASN A 94 7.76 3.75 -21.58
C ASN A 94 8.59 2.61 -20.96
N LYS A 95 9.23 2.85 -19.82
CA LYS A 95 10.00 1.83 -19.08
C LYS A 95 9.10 0.69 -18.61
N MET A 96 7.92 1.01 -18.07
CA MET A 96 6.95 0.01 -17.62
C MET A 96 6.38 -0.80 -18.78
N LEU A 97 6.06 -0.14 -19.89
CA LEU A 97 5.62 -0.81 -21.11
C LEU A 97 6.67 -1.82 -21.59
N THR A 98 7.95 -1.40 -21.66
CA THR A 98 9.08 -2.28 -22.01
C THR A 98 9.20 -3.48 -21.08
N GLU A 99 9.11 -3.28 -19.76
CA GLU A 99 9.24 -4.37 -18.80
C GLU A 99 8.08 -5.36 -18.88
N TYR A 100 6.84 -4.89 -19.12
CA TYR A 100 5.69 -5.78 -19.27
C TYR A 100 5.63 -6.49 -20.62
N GLN A 101 6.14 -5.87 -21.68
CA GLN A 101 6.41 -6.55 -22.95
C GLN A 101 7.38 -7.72 -22.75
N ARG A 102 8.44 -7.51 -21.96
CA ARG A 102 9.44 -8.55 -21.66
C ARG A 102 8.87 -9.77 -20.93
N VAL A 103 7.90 -9.58 -20.04
CA VAL A 103 7.24 -10.68 -19.30
C VAL A 103 5.93 -11.14 -19.97
N ASN A 104 5.65 -10.70 -21.20
CA ASN A 104 4.49 -11.04 -22.00
C ASN A 104 3.14 -10.89 -21.25
N ASN A 105 2.98 -9.81 -20.48
CA ASN A 105 1.74 -9.53 -19.77
C ASN A 105 0.82 -8.61 -20.59
N ALA A 106 0.01 -9.21 -21.47
CA ALA A 106 -0.84 -8.49 -22.42
C ALA A 106 -1.76 -7.43 -21.77
N ALA A 107 -2.35 -7.74 -20.61
CA ALA A 107 -3.23 -6.81 -19.89
C ALA A 107 -2.46 -5.55 -19.47
N LYS A 108 -1.28 -5.73 -18.87
CA LYS A 108 -0.44 -4.62 -18.43
C LYS A 108 0.19 -3.84 -19.59
N ILE A 109 0.54 -4.51 -20.68
CA ILE A 109 1.01 -3.83 -21.91
C ILE A 109 -0.06 -2.85 -22.41
N ASN A 110 -1.31 -3.29 -22.51
CA ASN A 110 -2.42 -2.44 -22.97
C ASN A 110 -2.78 -1.31 -22.00
N GLU A 111 -2.57 -1.52 -20.69
CA GLU A 111 -2.73 -0.50 -19.66
C GLU A 111 -1.68 0.61 -19.82
N TRP A 112 -0.39 0.23 -19.88
CA TRP A 112 0.72 1.20 -19.97
C TRP A 112 0.82 1.89 -21.33
N ALA A 113 0.44 1.23 -22.42
CA ALA A 113 0.38 1.86 -23.74
C ALA A 113 -0.69 2.98 -23.77
N ARG A 114 -1.85 2.74 -23.17
CA ARG A 114 -2.89 3.78 -23.03
C ARG A 114 -2.45 4.92 -22.12
N GLU A 115 -1.81 4.60 -21.00
CA GLU A 115 -1.28 5.61 -20.08
C GLU A 115 -0.24 6.50 -20.78
N LEU A 116 0.70 5.91 -21.51
CA LEU A 116 1.70 6.65 -22.28
C LEU A 116 1.05 7.62 -23.28
N GLN A 117 0.10 7.13 -24.07
CA GLN A 117 -0.64 7.96 -25.03
C GLN A 117 -1.38 9.12 -24.35
N ASN A 118 -2.00 8.87 -23.19
CA ASN A 118 -2.69 9.89 -22.41
C ASN A 118 -1.71 10.96 -21.88
N LEU A 119 -0.54 10.56 -21.39
CA LEU A 119 0.49 11.48 -20.88
C LEU A 119 1.08 12.36 -21.99
N GLU A 120 1.34 11.79 -23.17
CA GLU A 120 1.82 12.53 -24.35
C GLU A 120 0.76 13.52 -24.85
N ALA A 121 -0.51 13.11 -24.88
CA ALA A 121 -1.62 13.99 -25.20
C ALA A 121 -1.80 15.11 -24.16
N GLU A 122 -1.66 14.79 -22.87
CA GLU A 122 -1.69 15.77 -21.78
C GLU A 122 -0.57 16.79 -21.94
N GLN A 123 0.66 16.35 -22.19
CA GLN A 123 1.81 17.22 -22.41
C GLN A 123 1.57 18.17 -23.59
N THR A 124 1.11 17.64 -24.72
CA THR A 124 0.78 18.44 -25.91
C THR A 124 -0.27 19.51 -25.58
N ARG A 125 -1.35 19.13 -24.87
CA ARG A 125 -2.41 20.05 -24.46
C ARG A 125 -1.91 21.14 -23.51
N LEU A 126 -1.11 20.77 -22.51
CA LEU A 126 -0.59 21.72 -21.51
C LEU A 126 0.45 22.67 -22.10
N LEU A 127 1.28 22.19 -23.03
CA LEU A 127 2.17 23.06 -23.80
C LEU A 127 1.36 24.09 -24.57
N ALA A 128 0.29 23.70 -25.27
CA ALA A 128 -0.58 24.63 -26.00
C ALA A 128 -1.24 25.68 -25.08
N MET A 129 -1.69 25.28 -23.89
CA MET A 129 -2.24 26.21 -22.88
C MET A 129 -1.19 27.19 -22.35
N ASN A 130 0.08 26.76 -22.24
CA ASN A 130 1.17 27.58 -21.74
C ASN A 130 1.64 28.65 -22.75
N VAL A 131 1.48 28.42 -24.07
CA VAL A 131 1.79 29.42 -25.10
C VAL A 131 0.82 30.61 -25.09
N GLY A 132 -0.40 30.45 -24.54
CA GLY A 132 -1.40 31.51 -24.44
C GLY A 132 -1.26 32.44 -23.22
N ALA A 133 -0.37 32.13 -22.27
CA ALA A 133 -0.14 32.98 -21.10
C ALA A 133 0.89 34.07 -21.44
N ALA A 134 0.44 35.33 -21.52
CA ALA A 134 1.32 36.47 -21.75
C ALA A 134 2.49 36.47 -20.74
N PRO A 135 3.73 36.74 -21.16
CA PRO A 135 4.87 36.78 -20.26
C PRO A 135 4.63 37.83 -19.17
N VAL A 136 4.71 37.40 -17.92
CA VAL A 136 4.74 38.31 -16.77
C VAL A 136 5.97 39.20 -16.93
N PRO A 137 5.85 40.55 -16.87
CA PRO A 137 6.98 41.45 -17.04
C PRO A 137 8.05 41.12 -15.99
N THR A 138 9.22 40.71 -16.45
CA THR A 138 10.39 40.55 -15.58
C THR A 138 10.81 41.91 -15.07
N THR A 139 10.71 42.12 -13.75
CA THR A 139 11.25 43.29 -13.06
C THR A 139 12.74 43.44 -13.40
N PRO A 140 13.23 44.65 -13.74
CA PRO A 140 14.63 44.85 -14.13
C PRO A 140 15.59 44.42 -13.02
N ALA A 141 16.63 43.68 -13.39
CA ALA A 141 17.68 43.24 -12.49
C ALA A 141 18.37 44.43 -11.80
N ARG A 142 18.44 44.40 -10.47
CA ARG A 142 19.22 45.32 -9.65
C ARG A 142 20.72 45.11 -9.94
N PRO A 143 21.53 46.18 -10.11
CA PRO A 143 22.95 46.05 -10.39
C PRO A 143 23.69 45.36 -9.23
N VAL A 144 24.55 44.42 -9.61
CA VAL A 144 25.42 43.63 -8.73
C VAL A 144 26.56 44.51 -8.22
N PRO A 145 26.80 44.61 -6.90
CA PRO A 145 27.97 45.31 -6.36
C PRO A 145 29.27 44.55 -6.67
N ALA A 146 30.36 45.29 -6.84
CA ALA A 146 31.70 44.77 -7.09
C ALA A 146 32.17 43.79 -5.98
N PRO A 147 32.97 42.77 -6.32
CA PRO A 147 33.40 41.76 -5.36
C PRO A 147 34.43 42.33 -4.38
N VAL A 148 34.17 42.11 -3.09
CA VAL A 148 35.12 42.37 -1.99
C VAL A 148 36.12 41.20 -1.93
N PRO A 149 37.43 41.44 -1.76
CA PRO A 149 38.42 40.38 -1.61
C PRO A 149 38.16 39.54 -0.35
N ILE A 150 38.06 38.22 -0.52
CA ILE A 150 37.88 37.25 0.58
C ILE A 150 39.27 36.83 1.10
N PRO A 151 39.51 36.79 2.42
CA PRO A 151 40.74 36.24 3.01
C PRO A 151 40.90 34.74 2.67
N PRO A 152 42.14 34.21 2.57
CA PRO A 152 42.37 32.81 2.26
C PRO A 152 41.75 31.89 3.35
N ALA A 153 40.98 30.91 2.90
CA ALA A 153 40.33 29.92 3.76
C ALA A 153 41.36 28.97 4.40
N PRO A 154 41.16 28.56 5.66
CA PRO A 154 42.02 27.57 6.31
C PRO A 154 41.88 26.19 5.65
N THR A 155 43.01 25.49 5.56
CA THR A 155 43.16 24.16 4.96
C THR A 155 42.14 23.16 5.51
N PRO A 156 41.33 22.49 4.65
CA PRO A 156 40.41 21.45 5.10
C PRO A 156 41.16 20.25 5.67
N ALA A 157 40.62 19.70 6.76
CA ALA A 157 41.05 18.39 7.27
C ALA A 157 40.89 17.30 6.17
N PRO A 158 41.76 16.28 6.15
CA PRO A 158 41.75 15.26 5.10
C PRO A 158 40.39 14.54 5.07
N THR A 159 39.76 14.56 3.90
CA THR A 159 38.55 13.80 3.61
C THR A 159 38.92 12.31 3.58
N PRO A 160 38.15 11.41 4.23
CA PRO A 160 38.36 9.97 4.08
C PRO A 160 38.30 9.58 2.60
N PRO A 161 39.14 8.65 2.12
CA PRO A 161 39.15 8.27 0.72
C PRO A 161 37.76 7.78 0.31
N ALA A 162 37.18 8.39 -0.72
CA ALA A 162 35.96 7.92 -1.35
C ALA A 162 36.20 6.48 -1.80
N SER A 163 35.39 5.53 -1.32
CA SER A 163 35.31 4.23 -2.00
C SER A 163 34.94 4.54 -3.45
N SER A 164 35.66 3.96 -4.39
CA SER A 164 35.37 4.21 -5.79
C SER A 164 33.93 3.74 -6.04
N GLY A 165 33.12 4.53 -6.75
CA GLY A 165 31.70 4.17 -7.00
C GLY A 165 31.53 2.78 -7.63
N ASN A 166 32.59 2.17 -8.17
CA ASN A 166 32.63 0.80 -8.65
C ASN A 166 32.60 -0.25 -7.53
N ASP A 167 33.27 -0.02 -6.40
CA ASP A 167 33.37 -1.01 -5.31
C ASP A 167 32.01 -1.28 -4.66
N PHE A 168 31.22 -0.21 -4.45
CA PHE A 168 29.84 -0.32 -3.97
C PHE A 168 28.98 -1.17 -4.92
N ILE A 169 29.02 -0.84 -6.22
CA ILE A 169 28.20 -1.51 -7.25
C ILE A 169 28.54 -3.00 -7.32
N ILE A 170 29.83 -3.34 -7.34
CA ILE A 170 30.31 -4.72 -7.37
C ILE A 170 29.82 -5.49 -6.14
N THR A 171 30.05 -4.93 -4.94
CA THR A 171 29.69 -5.58 -3.67
C THR A 171 28.20 -5.88 -3.55
N VAL A 172 27.36 -4.89 -3.89
CA VAL A 172 25.90 -5.06 -3.83
C VAL A 172 25.43 -6.07 -4.88
N ALA A 173 25.95 -6.01 -6.10
CA ALA A 173 25.57 -6.91 -7.18
C ALA A 173 25.93 -8.37 -6.86
N ASP A 174 27.14 -8.62 -6.36
CA ASP A 174 27.61 -9.96 -6.00
C ASP A 174 26.79 -10.56 -4.86
N THR A 175 26.52 -9.78 -3.81
CA THR A 175 25.72 -10.24 -2.66
C THR A 175 24.26 -10.46 -3.05
N PHE A 176 23.69 -9.56 -3.86
CA PHE A 176 22.33 -9.71 -4.37
C PHE A 176 22.20 -10.93 -5.29
N ASN A 177 23.19 -11.22 -6.15
CA ASN A 177 23.15 -12.41 -7.00
C ASN A 177 23.12 -13.72 -6.19
N THR A 178 23.85 -13.75 -5.07
CA THR A 178 23.90 -14.92 -4.19
C THR A 178 22.61 -15.11 -3.41
N SER A 179 22.01 -14.03 -2.91
CA SER A 179 20.85 -14.08 -2.02
C SER A 179 19.50 -13.98 -2.73
N GLY A 180 19.44 -13.35 -3.91
CA GLY A 180 18.20 -12.96 -4.59
C GLY A 180 17.34 -11.94 -3.80
N ASN A 181 17.85 -11.39 -2.69
CA ASN A 181 17.06 -10.59 -1.77
C ASN A 181 17.00 -9.11 -2.17
N GLN A 182 15.84 -8.67 -2.66
CA GLN A 182 15.61 -7.26 -3.03
C GLN A 182 15.81 -6.30 -1.86
N ASP A 183 15.41 -6.67 -0.64
CA ASP A 183 15.54 -5.81 0.53
C ASP A 183 16.99 -5.49 0.85
N TYR A 184 17.88 -6.46 0.67
CA TYR A 184 19.31 -6.23 0.84
C TYR A 184 19.81 -5.16 -0.13
N ALA A 185 19.55 -5.34 -1.43
CA ALA A 185 20.03 -4.41 -2.45
C ALA A 185 19.42 -3.01 -2.27
N HIS A 186 18.12 -2.94 -2.00
CA HIS A 186 17.43 -1.67 -1.74
C HIS A 186 17.97 -0.97 -0.49
N ASN A 187 18.19 -1.69 0.62
CA ASN A 187 18.77 -1.11 1.84
C ASN A 187 20.19 -0.58 1.62
N ALA A 188 21.01 -1.29 0.83
CA ALA A 188 22.35 -0.83 0.50
C ALA A 188 22.32 0.47 -0.31
N ILE A 189 21.44 0.57 -1.31
CA ILE A 189 21.25 1.78 -2.13
C ILE A 189 20.71 2.94 -1.28
N LEU A 190 19.72 2.69 -0.42
CA LEU A 190 19.19 3.71 0.49
C LEU A 190 20.31 4.26 1.39
N LYS A 191 21.12 3.37 1.98
CA LYS A 191 22.24 3.76 2.84
C LYS A 191 23.23 4.63 2.07
N GLU A 192 23.67 4.19 0.89
CA GLU A 192 24.61 4.93 0.04
C GLU A 192 24.09 6.35 -0.28
N LEU A 193 22.82 6.47 -0.63
CA LEU A 193 22.21 7.78 -0.92
C LEU A 193 22.10 8.67 0.31
N LEU A 194 21.68 8.12 1.45
CA LEU A 194 21.42 8.86 2.69
C LEU A 194 22.69 9.22 3.47
N GLU A 195 23.80 8.50 3.26
CA GLU A 195 25.13 8.86 3.77
C GLU A 195 25.86 9.78 2.77
N GLY A 196 25.57 9.63 1.48
CA GLY A 196 26.15 10.39 0.38
C GLY A 196 25.44 11.70 0.08
N LYS A 197 24.61 11.72 -0.98
CA LYS A 197 23.99 12.93 -1.55
C LYS A 197 22.90 13.53 -0.67
N TYR A 198 22.19 12.67 0.07
CA TYR A 198 21.02 13.02 0.87
C TYR A 198 21.31 12.97 2.39
N SER A 199 22.56 13.21 2.77
CA SER A 199 22.98 13.23 4.17
C SER A 199 22.57 14.51 4.90
N ALA A 200 22.52 14.44 6.23
CA ALA A 200 22.19 15.61 7.06
C ALA A 200 23.12 16.81 6.83
N ALA A 201 24.37 16.57 6.43
CA ALA A 201 25.32 17.64 6.13
C ALA A 201 25.04 18.34 4.78
N LYS A 202 24.39 17.66 3.83
CA LYS A 202 24.15 18.16 2.47
C LYS A 202 22.72 18.62 2.22
N ILE A 203 21.78 18.19 3.06
CA ILE A 203 20.38 18.62 2.99
C ILE A 203 20.16 19.79 3.94
N PRO A 204 19.65 20.94 3.45
CA PRO A 204 19.27 22.05 4.33
C PRO A 204 18.24 21.62 5.37
N ALA A 205 18.35 22.13 6.60
CA ALA A 205 17.35 21.88 7.64
C ALA A 205 15.93 22.35 7.25
N THR A 206 15.83 23.25 6.26
CA THR A 206 14.58 23.77 5.69
C THR A 206 14.02 22.93 4.55
N ASP A 207 14.70 21.87 4.11
CA ASP A 207 14.15 20.99 3.08
C ASP A 207 12.89 20.29 3.62
N SER A 208 11.77 20.51 2.94
CA SER A 208 10.48 19.87 3.23
C SER A 208 10.52 18.33 3.33
N LYS A 209 11.55 17.68 2.77
CA LYS A 209 11.76 16.23 2.74
C LYS A 209 12.72 15.74 3.84
N ALA A 210 13.34 16.64 4.59
CA ALA A 210 14.35 16.31 5.60
C ALA A 210 13.86 15.28 6.63
N ALA A 211 12.59 15.36 7.02
CA ALA A 211 11.97 14.41 7.96
C ALA A 211 11.99 12.97 7.41
N ALA A 212 11.59 12.76 6.16
CA ALA A 212 11.59 11.45 5.53
C ALA A 212 13.02 10.87 5.41
N TYR A 213 14.00 11.69 5.01
CA TYR A 213 15.39 11.26 4.96
C TYR A 213 15.95 10.88 6.34
N LYS A 214 15.62 11.66 7.38
CA LYS A 214 16.04 11.39 8.75
C LYS A 214 15.49 10.05 9.25
N ILE A 215 14.19 9.80 9.06
CA ILE A 215 13.54 8.57 9.52
C ILE A 215 14.22 7.32 8.95
N ILE A 216 14.46 7.30 7.64
CA ILE A 216 15.09 6.14 7.00
C ILE A 216 16.54 5.99 7.44
N ARG A 217 17.28 7.08 7.59
CA ARG A 217 18.66 7.02 8.08
C ARG A 217 18.78 6.47 9.49
N ASP A 218 17.84 6.82 10.37
CA ASP A 218 17.81 6.30 11.74
C ASP A 218 17.38 4.82 11.77
N ASN A 219 16.47 4.42 10.87
CA ASN A 219 16.03 3.04 10.69
C ASN A 219 15.51 2.83 9.26
N ASN A 220 16.28 2.07 8.44
CA ASN A 220 16.00 1.86 7.02
C ASN A 220 14.66 1.15 6.72
N SER A 221 14.03 0.56 7.73
CA SER A 221 12.73 -0.11 7.65
C SER A 221 11.61 0.66 8.34
N ALA A 222 11.87 1.87 8.85
CA ALA A 222 10.84 2.64 9.53
C ALA A 222 9.82 3.24 8.53
N PRO A 223 8.51 3.16 8.82
CA PRO A 223 7.51 3.96 8.13
C PRO A 223 7.67 5.44 8.48
N LEU A 224 7.06 6.30 7.67
CA LEU A 224 6.91 7.71 8.01
C LEU A 224 6.06 7.90 9.28
N TYR A 225 5.02 7.09 9.47
CA TYR A 225 4.14 7.14 10.66
C TYR A 225 3.96 5.78 11.32
N TRP A 226 4.06 5.77 12.66
CA TRP A 226 3.72 4.62 13.51
C TRP A 226 2.43 4.89 14.27
N ILE A 227 1.46 3.99 14.13
CA ILE A 227 0.21 4.03 14.91
C ILE A 227 0.09 2.75 15.72
N ARG A 228 0.02 2.88 17.06
CA ARG A 228 -0.14 1.74 17.98
C ARG A 228 -1.48 1.70 18.68
N ASN A 229 -2.21 2.81 18.70
CA ASN A 229 -3.51 2.92 19.36
C ASN A 229 -4.31 4.10 18.78
N GLN A 230 -5.57 4.22 19.21
CA GLN A 230 -6.49 5.27 18.78
C GLN A 230 -5.98 6.69 19.09
N THR A 231 -5.33 6.90 20.23
CA THR A 231 -4.79 8.21 20.60
C THR A 231 -3.76 8.68 19.58
N GLN A 232 -2.81 7.80 19.21
CA GLN A 232 -1.80 8.13 18.19
C GLN A 232 -2.42 8.37 16.80
N ALA A 233 -3.47 7.63 16.44
CA ALA A 233 -4.21 7.86 15.19
C ALA A 233 -4.83 9.26 15.17
N GLN A 234 -5.49 9.65 16.26
CA GLN A 234 -6.11 10.96 16.41
C GLN A 234 -5.08 12.09 16.45
N ASP A 235 -3.96 11.89 17.16
CA ASP A 235 -2.87 12.86 17.25
C ASP A 235 -2.20 13.09 15.90
N LEU A 236 -2.05 12.04 15.09
CA LEU A 236 -1.60 12.19 13.72
C LEU A 236 -2.61 13.02 12.92
N TYR A 237 -3.89 12.62 12.89
CA TYR A 237 -4.94 13.30 12.16
C TYR A 237 -5.00 14.81 12.50
N ASN A 238 -4.95 15.15 13.79
CA ASN A 238 -5.04 16.53 14.27
C ASN A 238 -3.83 17.39 13.85
N ARG A 239 -2.64 16.80 13.73
CA ARG A 239 -1.40 17.50 13.35
C ARG A 239 -1.25 17.71 11.85
N LEU A 240 -1.92 16.90 11.04
CA LEU A 240 -1.84 17.02 9.59
C LEU A 240 -2.59 18.28 9.11
N PRO A 241 -2.09 18.98 8.08
CA PRO A 241 -2.80 20.11 7.50
C PRO A 241 -4.09 19.64 6.82
N LEU A 242 -5.06 20.55 6.71
CA LEU A 242 -6.20 20.33 5.81
C LEU A 242 -5.71 20.22 4.36
N ILE A 243 -6.39 19.43 3.55
CA ILE A 243 -6.08 19.33 2.13
C ILE A 243 -6.25 20.71 1.45
N SER A 244 -5.25 21.09 0.66
CA SER A 244 -5.25 22.35 -0.10
C SER A 244 -6.20 22.28 -1.29
N ASP A 245 -6.66 23.43 -1.79
CA ASP A 245 -7.53 23.47 -2.96
C ASP A 245 -6.84 22.99 -4.24
N ALA A 246 -5.52 23.13 -4.34
CA ALA A 246 -4.73 22.55 -5.42
C ALA A 246 -4.82 21.01 -5.43
N GLU A 247 -4.68 20.37 -4.26
CA GLU A 247 -4.83 18.91 -4.15
C GLU A 247 -6.29 18.47 -4.36
N LYS A 248 -7.29 19.23 -3.90
CA LYS A 248 -8.70 18.94 -4.24
C LYS A 248 -8.93 18.96 -5.75
N ARG A 249 -8.33 19.91 -6.47
CA ARG A 249 -8.42 19.99 -7.94
C ARG A 249 -7.72 18.84 -8.66
N ARG A 250 -6.71 18.21 -8.05
CA ARG A 250 -6.10 16.96 -8.57
C ARG A 250 -7.08 15.79 -8.60
N PHE A 251 -8.08 15.79 -7.70
CA PHE A 251 -9.08 14.72 -7.58
C PHE A 251 -10.52 15.27 -7.65
N PRO A 252 -10.92 15.86 -8.78
CA PRO A 252 -12.13 16.69 -8.87
C PRO A 252 -13.44 15.89 -8.72
N ARG A 253 -13.38 14.56 -8.79
CA ARG A 253 -14.54 13.67 -8.62
C ARG A 253 -14.75 13.20 -7.19
N LEU A 254 -13.84 13.57 -6.28
CA LEU A 254 -13.87 13.14 -4.89
C LEU A 254 -14.26 14.30 -3.98
N ASN A 255 -15.12 14.03 -3.01
CA ASN A 255 -15.35 14.98 -1.92
C ASN A 255 -14.26 14.80 -0.86
N LEU A 256 -13.27 15.69 -0.90
CA LEU A 256 -12.14 15.70 0.04
C LEU A 256 -12.28 16.77 1.13
N ASN A 257 -13.46 17.38 1.27
CA ASN A 257 -13.70 18.40 2.30
C ASN A 257 -13.54 17.82 3.71
N GLY A 258 -12.85 18.56 4.58
CA GLY A 258 -12.56 18.14 5.95
C GLY A 258 -11.42 17.12 6.10
N ARG A 259 -10.91 16.55 4.99
CA ARG A 259 -9.83 15.56 5.03
C ARG A 259 -8.47 16.20 5.28
N ARG A 260 -7.56 15.40 5.84
CA ARG A 260 -6.21 15.82 6.25
C ARG A 260 -5.15 15.24 5.32
N MET A 261 -4.20 16.07 4.91
CA MET A 261 -3.15 15.70 3.95
C MET A 261 -1.90 15.21 4.69
N GLY A 262 -1.51 13.96 4.43
CA GLY A 262 -0.21 13.41 4.83
C GLY A 262 0.95 14.02 4.06
N GLN A 263 2.19 13.80 4.51
CA GLN A 263 3.34 14.19 3.69
C GLN A 263 3.37 13.38 2.40
N ALA A 264 3.48 14.06 1.27
CA ALA A 264 3.49 13.41 -0.05
C ALA A 264 4.83 12.73 -0.40
N PHE A 265 5.87 12.99 0.40
CA PHE A 265 7.20 12.43 0.22
C PHE A 265 7.53 11.46 1.36
N PHE A 266 7.57 10.17 1.04
CA PHE A 266 8.01 9.09 1.91
C PHE A 266 8.73 8.01 1.09
N ILE A 267 9.75 7.40 1.69
CA ILE A 267 10.68 6.51 0.97
C ILE A 267 10.20 5.05 1.02
N ARG A 268 9.93 4.54 2.21
CA ARG A 268 9.43 3.17 2.47
C ARG A 268 7.90 3.17 2.60
N ASP A 269 7.39 2.76 3.75
CA ASP A 269 5.98 2.78 4.09
C ASP A 269 5.55 4.19 4.51
N PHE A 270 4.35 4.59 4.12
CA PHE A 270 3.74 5.80 4.64
C PHE A 270 3.30 5.59 6.10
N MET A 271 2.62 4.49 6.40
CA MET A 271 2.15 4.19 7.75
C MET A 271 2.19 2.70 8.06
N GLN A 272 2.73 2.35 9.23
CA GLN A 272 2.50 1.04 9.85
C GLN A 272 1.58 1.20 11.06
N ILE A 273 0.53 0.41 11.08
CA ILE A 273 -0.43 0.29 12.17
C ILE A 273 -0.06 -0.97 12.93
N ASN A 274 0.79 -0.81 13.94
CA ASN A 274 1.29 -1.90 14.78
C ASN A 274 0.53 -1.93 16.11
N SER A 275 -0.57 -2.67 16.17
CA SER A 275 -1.54 -2.61 17.27
C SER A 275 -2.25 -3.93 17.52
N GLN A 276 -2.80 -4.11 18.73
CA GLN A 276 -3.80 -5.13 19.02
C GLN A 276 -5.20 -4.75 18.47
N GLY A 277 -5.39 -3.49 18.07
CA GLY A 277 -6.58 -2.98 17.40
C GLY A 277 -7.37 -1.94 18.21
N ASN A 278 -8.71 -1.96 18.13
CA ASN A 278 -9.62 -0.95 18.68
C ASN A 278 -9.28 0.47 18.22
N LEU A 279 -9.10 0.65 16.92
CA LEU A 279 -8.72 1.94 16.35
C LEU A 279 -9.36 2.19 14.98
N THR A 280 -9.46 3.46 14.63
CA THR A 280 -9.93 3.95 13.34
C THR A 280 -8.87 4.82 12.68
N ILE A 281 -8.50 4.48 11.45
CA ILE A 281 -7.70 5.31 10.54
C ILE A 281 -8.65 5.90 9.51
N GLY A 282 -8.95 7.18 9.70
CA GLY A 282 -10.03 7.88 9.01
C GLY A 282 -9.59 9.13 8.28
N ASP A 283 -10.19 9.40 7.12
CA ASP A 283 -10.21 10.73 6.50
C ASP A 283 -8.82 11.33 6.19
N LEU A 284 -7.84 10.46 5.94
CA LEU A 284 -6.50 10.82 5.53
C LEU A 284 -6.33 10.80 4.02
N VAL A 285 -5.48 11.69 3.51
CA VAL A 285 -5.04 11.71 2.12
C VAL A 285 -3.55 11.41 2.10
N ALA A 286 -3.17 10.28 1.50
CA ALA A 286 -1.80 9.86 1.29
C ALA A 286 -1.54 9.81 -0.23
N VAL A 287 -0.61 10.65 -0.69
CA VAL A 287 -0.21 10.75 -2.08
C VAL A 287 1.28 10.45 -2.16
N ASP A 288 1.68 9.52 -3.00
CA ASP A 288 3.07 9.18 -3.23
C ASP A 288 3.64 9.96 -4.41
N ASP A 289 4.19 11.14 -4.12
CA ASP A 289 4.92 11.93 -5.12
C ASP A 289 6.43 11.62 -5.10
N THR A 290 6.90 10.72 -4.22
CA THR A 290 8.32 10.33 -4.15
C THR A 290 8.81 9.70 -5.44
N VAL A 291 7.95 8.97 -6.14
CA VAL A 291 8.29 8.26 -7.39
C VAL A 291 8.80 9.18 -8.50
N TYR A 292 8.52 10.48 -8.42
CA TYR A 292 8.95 11.49 -9.38
C TYR A 292 10.09 12.38 -8.88
N SER A 293 10.58 12.11 -7.69
CA SER A 293 11.61 12.93 -7.05
C SER A 293 13.00 12.66 -7.61
N SER A 294 13.90 13.62 -7.41
CA SER A 294 15.34 13.44 -7.64
C SER A 294 15.91 12.26 -6.86
N PHE A 295 15.37 11.96 -5.67
CA PHE A 295 15.78 10.82 -4.85
C PHE A 295 15.51 9.50 -5.55
N ALA A 296 14.29 9.30 -6.05
CA ALA A 296 13.93 8.11 -6.82
C ALA A 296 14.78 7.97 -8.10
N GLN A 297 15.09 9.08 -8.76
CA GLN A 297 15.97 9.08 -9.93
C GLN A 297 17.40 8.64 -9.60
N ASP A 298 17.97 9.15 -8.51
CA ASP A 298 19.32 8.76 -8.10
C ASP A 298 19.38 7.31 -7.59
N PHE A 299 18.32 6.84 -6.94
CA PHE A 299 18.13 5.43 -6.61
C PHE A 299 18.15 4.56 -7.87
N ASP A 300 17.35 4.92 -8.88
CA ASP A 300 17.27 4.19 -10.14
C ASP A 300 18.60 4.18 -10.91
N LYS A 301 19.42 5.24 -10.81
CA LYS A 301 20.78 5.24 -11.40
C LYS A 301 21.66 4.16 -10.78
N LEU A 302 21.66 4.02 -9.45
CA LEU A 302 22.42 2.98 -8.76
C LEU A 302 21.88 1.58 -9.11
N VAL A 303 20.56 1.42 -9.17
CA VAL A 303 19.92 0.17 -9.64
C VAL A 303 20.37 -0.18 -11.06
N ASN A 304 20.37 0.78 -11.98
CA ASN A 304 20.78 0.56 -13.37
C ASN A 304 22.25 0.16 -13.46
N ASN A 305 23.13 0.79 -12.68
CA ASN A 305 24.56 0.44 -12.63
C ASN A 305 24.78 -0.99 -12.09
N ILE A 306 24.09 -1.35 -11.01
CA ILE A 306 24.11 -2.73 -10.46
C ILE A 306 23.61 -3.73 -11.51
N ASN A 307 22.49 -3.44 -12.16
CA ASN A 307 21.92 -4.32 -13.18
C ASN A 307 22.82 -4.43 -14.42
N ALA A 308 23.47 -3.36 -14.85
CA ALA A 308 24.43 -3.38 -15.95
C ALA A 308 25.62 -4.29 -15.61
N TYR A 309 26.16 -4.18 -14.39
CA TYR A 309 27.22 -5.08 -13.93
C TYR A 309 26.76 -6.56 -13.88
N GLN A 310 25.56 -6.83 -13.36
CA GLN A 310 24.98 -8.20 -13.37
C GLN A 310 24.91 -8.78 -14.79
N GLN A 311 24.47 -7.96 -15.76
CA GLN A 311 24.37 -8.36 -17.16
C GLN A 311 25.73 -8.64 -17.80
N GLN A 312 26.73 -7.80 -17.54
CA GLN A 312 28.11 -8.02 -18.01
C GLN A 312 28.69 -9.34 -17.48
N ARG A 313 28.20 -9.83 -16.34
CA ARG A 313 28.57 -11.12 -15.73
C ARG A 313 27.65 -12.28 -16.13
N GLY A 314 26.72 -12.07 -17.07
CA GLY A 314 25.79 -13.11 -17.53
C GLY A 314 24.75 -13.53 -16.49
N ARG A 315 24.48 -12.70 -15.46
CA ARG A 315 23.54 -13.01 -14.38
C ARG A 315 22.13 -12.54 -14.71
N THR A 316 21.14 -13.28 -14.22
CA THR A 316 19.71 -13.05 -14.52
C THR A 316 18.95 -12.30 -13.43
N HIS A 317 19.46 -12.28 -12.19
CA HIS A 317 18.86 -11.51 -11.09
C HIS A 317 18.94 -10.01 -11.37
N ARG A 318 17.82 -9.31 -11.18
CA ARG A 318 17.71 -7.86 -11.37
C ARG A 318 17.22 -7.18 -10.10
N VAL A 319 17.92 -6.13 -9.68
CA VAL A 319 17.43 -5.24 -8.63
C VAL A 319 16.30 -4.40 -9.22
N PHE A 320 15.19 -4.30 -8.48
CA PHE A 320 14.06 -3.51 -8.94
C PHE A 320 14.29 -2.00 -8.73
N PRO A 321 13.80 -1.15 -9.66
CA PRO A 321 13.83 0.30 -9.50
C PRO A 321 12.98 0.76 -8.31
N PHE A 322 13.16 2.01 -7.88
CA PHE A 322 12.49 2.61 -6.71
C PHE A 322 10.97 2.43 -6.74
N LEU A 323 10.37 2.55 -7.93
CA LEU A 323 8.93 2.38 -8.13
C LEU A 323 8.41 1.00 -7.70
N ARG A 324 9.27 -0.03 -7.66
CA ARG A 324 9.00 -1.42 -7.26
C ARG A 324 9.83 -1.81 -6.03
N MET A 325 10.30 -0.81 -5.28
CA MET A 325 11.00 -1.06 -4.03
C MET A 325 10.07 -1.83 -3.09
N ALA A 326 10.60 -2.84 -2.42
CA ALA A 326 9.86 -3.57 -1.41
C ALA A 326 9.55 -2.67 -0.19
N HIS A 327 8.54 -3.02 0.61
CA HIS A 327 8.10 -2.25 1.78
C HIS A 327 7.84 -0.78 1.42
N ARG A 328 6.94 -0.61 0.44
CA ARG A 328 6.33 0.67 0.09
C ARG A 328 4.83 0.51 0.18
N ASP A 329 4.36 0.50 1.42
CA ASP A 329 2.95 0.33 1.74
C ASP A 329 2.35 1.67 2.16
N ALA A 330 1.16 1.98 1.66
CA ALA A 330 0.43 3.14 2.12
C ALA A 330 0.04 2.91 3.59
N PHE A 331 -0.77 1.88 3.84
CA PHE A 331 -1.14 1.44 5.18
C PHE A 331 -0.83 -0.05 5.36
N GLN A 332 0.16 -0.35 6.18
CA GLN A 332 0.47 -1.72 6.57
C GLN A 332 -0.16 -2.05 7.93
N LEU A 333 -0.98 -3.08 8.00
CA LEU A 333 -1.57 -3.58 9.25
C LEU A 333 -0.68 -4.69 9.83
N ILE A 334 -0.22 -4.50 11.06
CA ILE A 334 0.65 -5.43 11.76
C ILE A 334 0.06 -5.71 13.14
N PRO A 335 -0.41 -6.93 13.43
CA PRO A 335 -0.83 -7.28 14.78
C PRO A 335 0.35 -7.16 15.74
N ASP A 336 0.16 -6.38 16.81
CA ASP A 336 1.15 -6.30 17.89
C ASP A 336 1.16 -7.61 18.68
N ARG A 337 2.26 -7.83 19.43
CA ARG A 337 2.40 -9.01 20.26
C ARG A 337 1.27 -9.09 21.29
N THR A 338 0.69 -10.27 21.44
CA THR A 338 -0.34 -10.55 22.44
C THR A 338 0.27 -10.51 23.85
N ALA A 339 -0.56 -10.34 24.88
CA ALA A 339 -0.10 -10.33 26.27
C ALA A 339 0.62 -11.63 26.68
N ASP A 340 0.28 -12.75 26.03
CA ASP A 340 0.88 -14.05 26.25
C ASP A 340 2.09 -14.35 25.34
N GLY A 341 2.60 -13.34 24.62
CA GLY A 341 3.89 -13.38 23.93
C GLY A 341 3.85 -13.81 22.47
N ILE A 342 2.68 -14.08 21.90
CA ILE A 342 2.53 -14.48 20.49
C ILE A 342 2.62 -13.25 19.61
N ASP A 343 3.49 -13.27 18.62
CA ASP A 343 3.63 -12.19 17.65
C ASP A 343 2.88 -12.48 16.33
N ARG A 344 2.97 -11.54 15.38
CA ARG A 344 2.36 -11.66 14.05
C ARG A 344 2.74 -12.93 13.30
N PHE A 345 3.95 -13.45 13.47
CA PHE A 345 4.39 -14.68 12.77
C PHE A 345 3.79 -15.93 13.40
N GLY A 346 3.40 -15.86 14.67
CA GLY A 346 2.62 -16.89 15.37
C GLY A 346 1.12 -16.78 15.20
N GLY A 347 0.61 -15.80 14.45
CA GLY A 347 -0.82 -15.61 14.23
C GLY A 347 -1.50 -14.70 15.26
N ALA A 348 -0.76 -13.77 15.90
CA ALA A 348 -1.37 -12.73 16.74
C ALA A 348 -2.54 -12.03 16.05
N VAL A 349 -3.57 -11.67 16.81
CA VAL A 349 -4.82 -11.11 16.28
C VAL A 349 -4.91 -9.61 16.53
N MET A 350 -5.13 -8.84 15.47
CA MET A 350 -5.59 -7.45 15.55
C MET A 350 -7.13 -7.43 15.44
N SER A 351 -7.81 -6.78 16.38
CA SER A 351 -9.29 -6.79 16.46
C SER A 351 -9.91 -5.40 16.41
N ASN A 352 -11.10 -5.26 15.81
CA ASN A 352 -11.89 -4.02 15.82
C ASN A 352 -11.14 -2.82 15.23
N VAL A 353 -10.68 -2.97 13.99
CA VAL A 353 -9.96 -1.91 13.27
C VAL A 353 -10.80 -1.44 12.10
N SER A 354 -10.92 -0.11 11.95
CA SER A 354 -11.55 0.51 10.79
C SER A 354 -10.52 1.34 10.02
N VAL A 355 -10.45 1.12 8.71
CA VAL A 355 -9.70 1.95 7.77
C VAL A 355 -10.73 2.53 6.80
N SER A 356 -11.06 3.81 6.97
CA SER A 356 -12.21 4.38 6.27
C SER A 356 -12.07 5.81 5.77
N GLY A 357 -12.71 6.15 4.65
CA GLY A 357 -12.73 7.54 4.16
C GLY A 357 -11.37 8.06 3.70
N ASN A 358 -10.38 7.20 3.49
CA ASN A 358 -9.04 7.63 3.08
C ASN A 358 -8.95 7.80 1.56
N LEU A 359 -7.98 8.59 1.09
CA LEU A 359 -7.54 8.61 -0.31
C LEU A 359 -6.08 8.17 -0.35
N LEU A 360 -5.79 7.07 -1.06
CA LEU A 360 -4.45 6.52 -1.25
C LEU A 360 -4.12 6.58 -2.75
N TYR A 361 -3.12 7.38 -3.11
CA TYR A 361 -2.73 7.59 -4.50
C TYR A 361 -1.23 7.35 -4.71
N SER A 362 -0.88 6.57 -5.72
CA SER A 362 0.47 6.47 -6.26
C SER A 362 0.44 6.09 -7.73
N ASP A 363 1.30 6.71 -8.52
CA ASP A 363 1.58 6.27 -9.88
C ASP A 363 2.64 5.15 -9.92
N GLY A 364 3.36 4.93 -8.82
CA GLY A 364 4.32 3.83 -8.67
C GLY A 364 3.71 2.58 -8.05
N ALA A 365 4.52 1.53 -7.87
CA ALA A 365 4.08 0.26 -7.32
C ALA A 365 3.93 0.26 -5.79
N LEU A 366 3.40 1.35 -5.24
CA LEU A 366 2.95 1.42 -3.84
C LEU A 366 1.90 0.32 -3.61
N GLN A 367 1.95 -0.35 -2.46
CA GLN A 367 0.88 -1.21 -1.98
C GLN A 367 -0.12 -0.37 -1.18
N GLY A 368 -1.41 -0.69 -1.22
CA GLY A 368 -2.45 0.15 -0.65
C GLY A 368 -2.64 -0.18 0.82
N ILE A 369 -3.71 -0.91 1.11
CA ILE A 369 -3.99 -1.42 2.46
C ILE A 369 -3.54 -2.88 2.49
N PHE A 370 -2.45 -3.14 3.22
CA PHE A 370 -1.71 -4.38 3.12
C PHE A 370 -1.50 -5.04 4.49
N ALA A 371 -1.57 -6.36 4.53
CA ALA A 371 -1.19 -7.17 5.68
C ALA A 371 -0.64 -8.53 5.23
N SER A 372 0.62 -8.81 5.54
CA SER A 372 1.29 -10.06 5.15
C SER A 372 1.17 -11.18 6.19
N ASP A 373 1.13 -10.85 7.48
CA ASP A 373 1.28 -11.80 8.58
C ASP A 373 0.34 -11.42 9.74
N GLY A 374 -0.04 -12.41 10.53
CA GLY A 374 -1.00 -12.27 11.62
C GLY A 374 -2.46 -12.40 11.16
N ALA A 375 -3.37 -12.29 12.11
CA ALA A 375 -4.80 -12.47 11.90
C ALA A 375 -5.60 -11.21 12.21
N PHE A 376 -6.74 -11.03 11.54
CA PHE A 376 -7.54 -9.81 11.64
C PHE A 376 -9.01 -10.14 11.90
N ARG A 377 -9.54 -9.69 13.04
CA ARG A 377 -10.94 -9.91 13.42
C ARG A 377 -11.68 -8.59 13.43
N ASN A 378 -12.90 -8.59 12.92
CA ASN A 378 -13.72 -7.38 12.85
C ASN A 378 -12.95 -6.20 12.19
N LEU A 379 -12.27 -6.51 11.07
CA LEU A 379 -11.53 -5.52 10.28
C LEU A 379 -12.44 -4.93 9.21
N HIS A 380 -12.58 -3.61 9.22
CA HIS A 380 -13.43 -2.88 8.27
C HIS A 380 -12.60 -1.97 7.39
N ILE A 381 -12.57 -2.24 6.09
CA ILE A 381 -11.92 -1.38 5.10
C ILE A 381 -13.02 -0.77 4.22
N ARG A 382 -13.44 0.46 4.55
CA ARG A 382 -14.70 1.02 4.03
C ARG A 382 -14.53 2.40 3.41
N ASN A 383 -15.17 2.66 2.27
CA ASN A 383 -15.28 4.01 1.70
C ASN A 383 -13.93 4.70 1.43
N ASN A 384 -12.88 3.94 1.10
CA ASN A 384 -11.59 4.51 0.71
C ASN A 384 -11.55 4.72 -0.81
N HIS A 385 -10.75 5.68 -1.26
CA HIS A 385 -10.42 5.89 -2.67
C HIS A 385 -8.99 5.42 -2.91
N LEU A 386 -8.78 4.46 -3.80
CA LEU A 386 -7.45 3.91 -4.06
C LEU A 386 -7.12 3.93 -5.55
N GLN A 387 -6.00 4.54 -5.89
CA GLN A 387 -5.31 4.27 -7.16
C GLN A 387 -3.83 4.08 -6.84
N ILE A 388 -3.35 2.86 -7.02
CA ILE A 388 -1.95 2.54 -6.81
C ILE A 388 -1.45 1.67 -7.97
N GLY A 389 -0.18 1.81 -8.33
CA GLY A 389 0.45 0.98 -9.37
C GLY A 389 0.89 -0.40 -8.89
N GLY A 390 0.80 -0.69 -7.59
CA GLY A 390 1.24 -1.96 -7.01
C GLY A 390 0.27 -3.11 -7.23
N GLN A 391 0.77 -4.34 -7.06
CA GLN A 391 -0.06 -5.56 -7.16
C GLN A 391 -1.11 -5.64 -6.04
N HIS A 392 -0.84 -5.04 -4.88
CA HIS A 392 -1.62 -5.20 -3.65
C HIS A 392 -2.42 -3.94 -3.33
N THR A 393 -3.57 -3.73 -3.99
CA THR A 393 -4.44 -2.58 -3.68
C THR A 393 -5.11 -2.70 -2.33
N ILE A 394 -5.88 -3.77 -2.12
CA ILE A 394 -6.25 -4.23 -0.79
C ILE A 394 -5.87 -5.70 -0.73
N SER A 395 -4.90 -6.05 0.11
CA SER A 395 -4.46 -7.44 0.24
C SER A 395 -4.23 -7.79 1.70
N ILE A 396 -5.06 -8.69 2.22
CA ILE A 396 -5.06 -9.05 3.64
C ILE A 396 -4.89 -10.55 3.78
N ASN A 397 -3.76 -10.96 4.36
CA ASN A 397 -3.55 -12.32 4.82
C ASN A 397 -4.23 -12.50 6.19
N GLY A 398 -4.86 -13.65 6.42
CA GLY A 398 -5.39 -13.98 7.74
C GLY A 398 -6.60 -13.14 8.19
N MET A 399 -7.34 -12.53 7.27
CA MET A 399 -8.61 -11.88 7.63
C MET A 399 -9.61 -12.93 8.11
N LEU A 400 -9.97 -12.91 9.39
CA LEU A 400 -10.92 -13.84 10.00
C LEU A 400 -12.35 -13.36 9.78
N SER A 401 -12.64 -12.09 10.10
CA SER A 401 -13.98 -11.50 9.97
C SER A 401 -13.92 -9.99 9.70
N GLY A 402 -15.02 -9.44 9.18
CA GLY A 402 -15.17 -8.01 8.91
C GLY A 402 -15.77 -7.71 7.54
N SER A 403 -15.36 -6.60 6.92
CA SER A 403 -15.93 -6.14 5.64
C SER A 403 -14.98 -5.28 4.83
N ILE A 404 -15.03 -5.40 3.51
CA ILE A 404 -14.35 -4.52 2.54
C ILE A 404 -15.41 -3.96 1.59
N MET A 405 -15.91 -2.74 1.83
CA MET A 405 -17.11 -2.21 1.17
C MET A 405 -16.99 -0.74 0.78
N GLY A 406 -17.69 -0.31 -0.27
CA GLY A 406 -17.74 1.11 -0.66
C GLY A 406 -16.42 1.72 -1.12
N ASN A 407 -15.37 0.91 -1.27
CA ASN A 407 -14.09 1.38 -1.78
C ASN A 407 -14.21 1.66 -3.28
N THR A 408 -13.56 2.72 -3.73
CA THR A 408 -13.62 3.21 -5.11
C THR A 408 -12.23 3.52 -5.63
N ASP A 409 -12.09 3.69 -6.94
CA ASP A 409 -10.94 4.36 -7.52
C ASP A 409 -11.03 5.89 -7.35
N ILE A 410 -10.02 6.62 -7.83
CA ILE A 410 -10.01 8.08 -7.77
C ILE A 410 -11.03 8.75 -8.70
N GLN A 411 -11.63 7.99 -9.62
CA GLN A 411 -12.71 8.43 -10.49
C GLN A 411 -14.09 8.17 -9.86
N ASN A 412 -14.11 7.81 -8.57
CA ASN A 412 -15.29 7.47 -7.78
C ASN A 412 -16.05 6.26 -8.36
N GLN A 413 -15.38 5.38 -9.10
CA GLN A 413 -15.95 4.12 -9.57
C GLN A 413 -15.72 3.04 -8.51
N PRO A 414 -16.65 2.08 -8.32
CA PRO A 414 -16.40 0.93 -7.47
C PRO A 414 -15.07 0.27 -7.82
N LEU A 415 -14.27 -0.05 -6.80
CA LEU A 415 -12.98 -0.67 -7.01
C LEU A 415 -13.18 -2.02 -7.72
N ALA A 416 -12.39 -2.29 -8.76
CA ALA A 416 -12.47 -3.54 -9.49
C ALA A 416 -12.17 -4.74 -8.57
N ALA A 417 -12.85 -5.86 -8.81
CA ALA A 417 -12.78 -7.03 -7.92
C ALA A 417 -11.33 -7.56 -7.76
N ASP A 418 -10.56 -7.57 -8.84
CA ASP A 418 -9.15 -8.01 -8.89
C ASP A 418 -8.18 -7.12 -8.08
N LYS A 419 -8.64 -5.97 -7.59
CA LYS A 419 -7.89 -5.09 -6.69
C LYS A 419 -8.02 -5.48 -5.22
N ILE A 420 -8.88 -6.43 -4.91
CA ILE A 420 -9.06 -6.97 -3.57
C ILE A 420 -8.62 -8.42 -3.60
N ALA A 421 -7.77 -8.83 -2.66
CA ALA A 421 -7.36 -10.21 -2.51
C ALA A 421 -7.26 -10.57 -1.02
N LEU A 422 -7.91 -11.65 -0.62
CA LEU A 422 -7.76 -12.22 0.72
C LEU A 422 -6.98 -13.52 0.63
N TYR A 423 -5.95 -13.66 1.45
CA TYR A 423 -5.09 -14.84 1.46
C TYR A 423 -5.13 -15.54 2.82
N PRO A 424 -4.77 -16.84 2.87
CA PRO A 424 -4.74 -17.56 4.13
C PRO A 424 -3.82 -16.87 5.15
N LEU A 425 -4.10 -17.11 6.43
CA LEU A 425 -3.21 -16.75 7.52
C LEU A 425 -1.82 -17.33 7.23
N ARG A 426 -0.83 -16.44 7.21
CA ARG A 426 0.57 -16.79 6.99
C ARG A 426 1.31 -16.78 8.33
N LEU A 427 2.09 -17.82 8.56
CA LEU A 427 2.89 -18.03 9.75
C LEU A 427 4.38 -18.10 9.41
N GLY A 428 5.22 -17.80 10.40
CA GLY A 428 6.68 -17.91 10.32
C GLY A 428 7.37 -16.95 9.35
N GLY A 429 6.66 -15.92 8.87
CA GLY A 429 7.18 -14.93 7.93
C GLY A 429 7.76 -15.59 6.68
N GLY A 430 9.08 -15.54 6.52
CA GLY A 430 9.80 -16.15 5.40
C GLY A 430 9.62 -17.66 5.24
N ALA A 431 9.10 -18.36 6.26
CA ALA A 431 8.74 -19.78 6.18
C ALA A 431 7.58 -20.06 5.21
N ASN A 432 6.71 -19.07 4.95
CA ASN A 432 5.54 -19.19 4.07
C ASN A 432 4.66 -20.41 4.41
N ILE A 433 4.28 -20.53 5.69
CA ILE A 433 3.31 -21.53 6.15
C ILE A 433 1.92 -20.91 6.09
N TYR A 434 0.97 -21.58 5.44
CA TYR A 434 -0.38 -21.08 5.22
C TYR A 434 -1.41 -21.94 5.95
N VAL A 435 -2.26 -21.32 6.74
CA VAL A 435 -3.38 -21.99 7.43
C VAL A 435 -4.66 -21.75 6.65
N ILE A 436 -5.15 -22.78 5.97
CA ILE A 436 -6.36 -22.72 5.12
C ILE A 436 -7.63 -23.17 5.84
N GLY A 437 -7.51 -23.67 7.08
CA GLY A 437 -8.63 -24.07 7.94
C GLY A 437 -8.19 -24.28 9.39
N PHE A 438 -9.12 -24.17 10.33
CA PHE A 438 -8.86 -24.14 11.76
C PHE A 438 -9.70 -25.19 12.51
N LYS A 439 -9.14 -25.72 13.61
CA LYS A 439 -9.82 -26.62 14.54
C LYS A 439 -10.04 -25.89 15.88
N ASN A 440 -11.19 -25.24 16.02
CA ASN A 440 -11.53 -24.55 17.28
C ASN A 440 -12.02 -25.55 18.34
N LYS A 441 -11.61 -25.35 19.60
CA LYS A 441 -12.16 -26.11 20.72
C LYS A 441 -13.65 -25.77 20.87
N SER A 442 -14.48 -26.78 21.15
CA SER A 442 -15.94 -26.63 21.26
C SER A 442 -16.40 -25.66 22.34
N SER A 443 -15.54 -25.38 23.33
CA SER A 443 -15.79 -24.41 24.41
C SER A 443 -15.54 -22.95 24.01
N LEU A 444 -14.93 -22.68 22.84
CA LEU A 444 -14.67 -21.32 22.38
C LEU A 444 -15.91 -20.74 21.69
N SER A 445 -16.39 -19.62 22.19
CA SER A 445 -17.38 -18.78 21.49
C SER A 445 -16.73 -18.07 20.30
N PRO A 446 -17.46 -17.79 19.21
CA PRO A 446 -16.99 -16.92 18.12
C PRO A 446 -16.54 -15.52 18.55
N THR A 447 -16.96 -15.07 19.73
CA THR A 447 -16.55 -13.79 20.32
C THR A 447 -15.24 -13.88 21.12
N ASP A 448 -14.70 -15.08 21.35
CA ASP A 448 -13.44 -15.26 22.08
C ASP A 448 -12.27 -14.78 21.21
N GLY A 449 -11.33 -14.04 21.82
CA GLY A 449 -10.13 -13.54 21.14
C GLY A 449 -9.28 -14.65 20.49
N ARG A 450 -9.42 -15.88 21.00
CA ARG A 450 -8.70 -17.08 20.59
C ARG A 450 -9.46 -17.93 19.55
N TYR A 451 -10.63 -17.49 19.10
CA TYR A 451 -11.43 -18.22 18.11
C TYR A 451 -11.01 -17.89 16.67
N TYR A 452 -10.45 -18.85 15.94
CA TYR A 452 -9.98 -18.64 14.57
C TYR A 452 -10.93 -19.29 13.59
N GLN A 453 -11.66 -18.49 12.82
CA GLN A 453 -12.52 -18.99 11.76
C GLN A 453 -12.52 -17.99 10.62
N TYR A 454 -12.47 -18.49 9.38
CA TYR A 454 -12.72 -17.66 8.22
C TYR A 454 -14.22 -17.49 8.04
N ASP A 455 -14.73 -16.34 8.46
CA ASP A 455 -16.08 -15.90 8.18
C ASP A 455 -16.18 -15.34 6.76
N VAL A 456 -17.39 -15.31 6.21
CA VAL A 456 -17.68 -14.58 4.96
C VAL A 456 -17.37 -13.09 5.19
N ILE A 457 -16.53 -12.51 4.32
CA ILE A 457 -16.18 -11.10 4.35
C ILE A 457 -17.11 -10.32 3.42
N LEU A 458 -17.81 -9.33 3.97
CA LEU A 458 -18.76 -8.54 3.20
C LEU A 458 -18.03 -7.70 2.14
N GLY A 459 -18.62 -7.62 0.94
CA GLY A 459 -18.10 -6.81 -0.18
C GLY A 459 -16.91 -7.41 -0.92
N VAL A 460 -16.48 -8.62 -0.56
CA VAL A 460 -15.45 -9.37 -1.27
C VAL A 460 -16.10 -10.48 -2.10
N PRO A 461 -15.97 -10.46 -3.44
CA PRO A 461 -16.45 -11.56 -4.28
C PRO A 461 -15.71 -12.87 -3.96
N PRO A 462 -16.35 -14.05 -4.06
CA PRO A 462 -15.71 -15.33 -3.78
C PRO A 462 -14.44 -15.59 -4.62
N ALA A 463 -14.39 -15.08 -5.86
CA ALA A 463 -13.22 -15.21 -6.74
C ALA A 463 -11.96 -14.50 -6.22
N CYS A 464 -12.12 -13.59 -5.25
CA CYS A 464 -11.06 -12.82 -4.63
C CYS A 464 -10.69 -13.31 -3.22
N ASP A 465 -11.37 -14.37 -2.74
CA ASP A 465 -11.17 -14.95 -1.43
C ASP A 465 -10.42 -16.29 -1.52
N PHE A 466 -9.10 -16.20 -1.37
CA PHE A 466 -8.18 -17.34 -1.45
C PHE A 466 -7.89 -17.96 -0.08
N ARG A 467 -8.53 -17.50 1.00
CA ARG A 467 -8.20 -17.89 2.39
C ARG A 467 -8.28 -19.39 2.67
N ARG A 468 -9.11 -20.10 1.91
CA ARG A 468 -9.30 -21.56 2.03
C ARG A 468 -8.65 -22.37 0.90
N GLN A 469 -7.84 -21.73 0.05
CA GLN A 469 -7.23 -22.35 -1.12
C GLN A 469 -5.78 -22.71 -0.86
N VAL A 470 -5.35 -23.86 -1.39
CA VAL A 470 -3.94 -24.28 -1.39
C VAL A 470 -3.14 -23.27 -2.20
N GLN A 471 -2.07 -22.75 -1.61
CA GLN A 471 -1.19 -21.78 -2.25
C GLN A 471 -0.12 -22.48 -3.07
N ALA A 472 0.20 -21.93 -4.25
CA ALA A 472 1.22 -22.49 -5.14
C ALA A 472 2.65 -22.42 -4.59
N ARG A 473 2.87 -21.58 -3.56
CA ARG A 473 4.15 -21.42 -2.88
C ARG A 473 3.93 -21.64 -1.39
N GLY A 474 4.92 -22.23 -0.71
CA GLY A 474 4.85 -22.52 0.72
C GLY A 474 4.13 -23.83 1.04
N ARG A 475 3.85 -24.06 2.32
CA ARG A 475 3.19 -25.28 2.83
C ARG A 475 1.84 -24.93 3.43
N CYS A 476 0.82 -25.70 3.07
CA CYS A 476 -0.56 -25.44 3.50
C CYS A 476 -1.00 -26.46 4.55
N TYR A 477 -1.76 -25.99 5.54
CA TYR A 477 -2.31 -26.81 6.61
C TYR A 477 -3.78 -26.47 6.84
N ARG A 478 -4.57 -27.50 7.15
CA ARG A 478 -5.98 -27.40 7.54
C ARG A 478 -6.18 -27.98 8.94
N GLU A 479 -7.36 -27.74 9.51
CA GLU A 479 -7.71 -28.22 10.86
C GLU A 479 -6.67 -27.86 11.94
N VAL A 480 -6.06 -26.67 11.83
CA VAL A 480 -5.00 -26.23 12.75
C VAL A 480 -5.62 -25.77 14.07
N ASP A 481 -5.22 -26.37 15.19
CA ASP A 481 -5.52 -25.88 16.54
C ASP A 481 -4.52 -24.79 16.93
N MET A 482 -4.96 -23.54 16.82
CA MET A 482 -4.11 -22.37 17.09
C MET A 482 -3.68 -22.28 18.56
N LEU A 483 -4.44 -22.85 19.50
CA LEU A 483 -4.07 -22.81 20.92
C LEU A 483 -2.91 -23.74 21.22
N GLU A 484 -2.90 -24.93 20.63
CA GLU A 484 -1.78 -25.86 20.75
C GLU A 484 -0.54 -25.31 20.02
N LEU A 485 -0.73 -24.69 18.85
CA LEU A 485 0.33 -23.96 18.16
C LEU A 485 0.95 -22.88 19.06
N HIS A 486 0.14 -22.00 19.65
CA HIS A 486 0.63 -20.94 20.54
C HIS A 486 1.37 -21.51 21.76
N THR A 487 0.91 -22.64 22.29
CA THR A 487 1.58 -23.33 23.41
C THR A 487 2.96 -23.85 23.00
N LEU A 488 3.09 -24.43 21.80
CA LEU A 488 4.38 -24.87 21.27
C LEU A 488 5.30 -23.69 20.98
N LEU A 489 4.78 -22.60 20.42
CA LEU A 489 5.57 -21.40 20.11
C LEU A 489 6.25 -20.81 21.35
N LYS A 490 5.54 -20.75 22.48
CA LYS A 490 6.11 -20.26 23.74
C LYS A 490 7.23 -21.16 24.27
N ARG A 491 7.18 -22.46 23.97
CA ARG A 491 8.20 -23.43 24.40
C ARG A 491 9.41 -23.46 23.48
N GLN A 492 9.20 -23.37 22.17
CA GLN A 492 10.24 -23.62 21.16
C GLN A 492 10.84 -22.33 20.57
N ASN A 493 10.07 -21.23 20.52
CA ASN A 493 10.49 -19.93 19.99
C ASN A 493 11.24 -20.01 18.63
N PRO A 494 10.63 -20.58 17.57
CA PRO A 494 11.31 -20.82 16.29
C PRO A 494 11.77 -19.52 15.62
N GLN A 495 13.01 -19.50 15.12
CA GLN A 495 13.66 -18.34 14.49
C GLN A 495 13.94 -18.55 12.99
N THR A 496 13.97 -19.80 12.51
CA THR A 496 14.29 -20.12 11.11
C THR A 496 13.13 -20.82 10.40
N PRO A 497 13.07 -20.76 9.05
CA PRO A 497 12.07 -21.51 8.29
C PRO A 497 12.03 -23.01 8.63
N ALA A 498 13.19 -23.63 8.86
CA ALA A 498 13.29 -25.04 9.22
C ALA A 498 12.70 -25.33 10.62
N GLN A 499 12.94 -24.44 11.59
CA GLN A 499 12.36 -24.57 12.94
C GLN A 499 10.84 -24.38 12.92
N TRP A 500 10.34 -23.40 12.18
CA TRP A 500 8.91 -23.22 11.95
C TRP A 500 8.26 -24.45 11.33
N GLN A 501 8.95 -25.06 10.36
CA GLN A 501 8.48 -26.28 9.73
C GLN A 501 8.43 -27.46 10.70
N ALA A 502 9.50 -27.70 11.47
CA ALA A 502 9.54 -28.76 12.48
C ALA A 502 8.44 -28.60 13.55
N LEU A 503 8.12 -27.35 13.92
CA LEU A 503 7.02 -27.06 14.82
C LEU A 503 5.67 -27.48 14.22
N MET A 504 5.42 -27.17 12.94
CA MET A 504 4.19 -27.61 12.26
C MET A 504 4.13 -29.13 12.10
N ASP A 505 5.25 -29.78 11.80
CA ASP A 505 5.32 -31.26 11.75
C ASP A 505 4.96 -31.88 13.10
N THR A 506 5.39 -31.25 14.20
CA THR A 506 5.01 -31.66 15.57
C THR A 506 3.50 -31.55 15.78
N LEU A 507 2.86 -30.46 15.35
CA LEU A 507 1.39 -30.32 15.43
C LEU A 507 0.66 -31.40 14.62
N VAL A 508 1.15 -31.72 13.42
CA VAL A 508 0.57 -32.77 12.58
C VAL A 508 0.71 -34.14 13.25
N GLN A 509 1.90 -34.48 13.75
CA GLN A 509 2.15 -35.75 14.45
C GLN A 509 1.27 -35.92 15.69
N GLN A 510 0.95 -34.82 16.39
CA GLN A 510 0.08 -34.82 17.57
C GLN A 510 -1.41 -34.75 17.23
N GLY A 511 -1.80 -34.68 15.96
CA GLY A 511 -3.20 -34.59 15.53
C GLY A 511 -3.87 -33.22 15.76
N PHE A 512 -3.05 -32.18 15.93
CA PHE A 512 -3.48 -30.79 16.10
C PHE A 512 -3.40 -29.95 14.81
N ALA A 513 -2.97 -30.56 13.70
CA ALA A 513 -3.04 -29.99 12.36
C ALA A 513 -3.08 -31.11 11.31
N GLN A 514 -3.43 -30.79 10.07
CA GLN A 514 -3.33 -31.67 8.92
C GLN A 514 -2.60 -30.95 7.78
N ALA A 515 -1.64 -31.61 7.13
CA ALA A 515 -1.11 -31.12 5.86
C ALA A 515 -2.20 -31.16 4.78
N ALA A 516 -2.25 -30.14 3.93
CA ALA A 516 -3.28 -29.98 2.90
C ALA A 516 -2.81 -30.41 1.51
#